data_AF-A0A9W9SKQ3-F1
#
_entry.id   AF-A0A9W9SKQ3-F1
#
_cell.length_a   1.000
_cell.length_b   1.000
_cell.length_c   1.000
_cell.angle_alpha   90.00
_cell.angle_beta   90.00
_cell.angle_gamma   90.00
#
_symmetry.space_group_name_H-M   'P 1'
#
loop_
_entity.id
_entity.type
_entity.pdbx_description
1 polymer ?
#
loop_
_entity_poly.entity_id
_entity_poly.type
_entity_poly.pdbx_seq_one_letter_code
_entity_poly.pdbx_strand_id
1 'polypeptide(L)'
;MGFLGLIPASKLAAFYDPKTQQLTLSAEGPVDQYTGNFRFRQAPWMGGFKFYLEAWTGPLTGHIQPYTFDQSFKVSMVPFPKDVIIVDANHPNGVPVEIHFGGLKDASSKPASAAPSSSDGKAFQELPAPSQNTLNVLYKEPFEVQHASEVPKMGLINIDFDKRFLELEAAGIDNGQIVWKFNSLETGNTQIIISVNGGIAQYTYRIVKDVRIFVLPEILEPGPVITQGKCEAEAESAILGFLGRVNIARRDVLQHYPDAVLYNVEASTTEREGVTSPGGLGHMRVMFRVQKGTVTVKSTGFGTFGAAQFKPGVIVGNANVDWPVSMDADEADKILKQEGFKGPYTALTLLKPLYPGFTDNNYVFRMVDGIDKWVNTKTKKLVTE
;
A
#
# COMPACT_ATOMS: atom_id res chain seq x y z
N MET A 1 6.51 -31.49 -31.31
CA MET A 1 7.56 -30.58 -30.82
C MET A 1 7.04 -29.17 -31.00
N GLY A 2 7.04 -28.35 -29.95
CA GLY A 2 6.70 -26.94 -30.07
C GLY A 2 7.94 -26.09 -30.29
N PHE A 3 7.77 -24.87 -30.80
CA PHE A 3 8.83 -23.88 -30.90
C PHE A 3 8.48 -22.65 -30.05
N LEU A 4 9.48 -22.06 -29.41
CA LEU A 4 9.34 -20.80 -28.70
C LEU A 4 9.47 -19.67 -29.70
N GLY A 5 8.48 -18.77 -29.73
CA GLY A 5 8.49 -17.64 -30.64
C GLY A 5 7.69 -16.46 -30.10
N LEU A 6 7.75 -15.34 -30.85
CA LEU A 6 6.84 -14.23 -30.63
C LEU A 6 5.43 -14.65 -31.03
N ILE A 7 4.44 -14.18 -30.28
CA ILE A 7 3.03 -14.38 -30.61
C ILE A 7 2.37 -13.06 -30.98
N PRO A 8 1.35 -13.06 -31.84
CA PRO A 8 0.62 -11.85 -32.19
C PRO A 8 -0.23 -11.36 -31.01
N ALA A 9 -0.36 -10.04 -30.87
CA ALA A 9 -1.34 -9.40 -29.99
C ALA A 9 -2.19 -8.41 -30.79
N SER A 10 -3.49 -8.40 -30.53
CA SER A 10 -4.46 -7.43 -31.06
C SER A 10 -4.62 -6.25 -30.12
N LYS A 11 -4.49 -6.50 -28.81
CA LYS A 11 -4.54 -5.47 -27.78
C LYS A 11 -3.37 -5.67 -26.83
N LEU A 12 -2.77 -4.56 -26.46
CA LEU A 12 -1.73 -4.47 -25.47
C LEU A 12 -2.09 -3.36 -24.50
N ALA A 13 -1.91 -3.60 -23.21
CA ALA A 13 -2.08 -2.59 -22.19
C ALA A 13 -0.95 -2.70 -21.18
N ALA A 14 -0.57 -1.55 -20.63
CA ALA A 14 0.37 -1.47 -19.53
C ALA A 14 -0.25 -0.64 -18.42
N PHE A 15 -0.18 -1.18 -17.20
CA PHE A 15 -0.69 -0.51 -16.01
C PHE A 15 0.39 -0.53 -14.95
N TYR A 16 0.70 0.63 -14.40
CA TYR A 16 1.62 0.74 -13.27
C TYR A 16 0.86 1.14 -12.02
N ASP A 17 0.97 0.30 -11.01
CA ASP A 17 0.51 0.62 -9.67
C ASP A 17 1.68 1.23 -8.87
N PRO A 18 1.65 2.56 -8.62
CA PRO A 18 2.70 3.22 -7.86
C PRO A 18 2.75 2.78 -6.39
N LYS A 19 1.66 2.23 -5.84
CA LYS A 19 1.60 1.76 -4.45
C LYS A 19 2.36 0.45 -4.28
N THR A 20 2.17 -0.49 -5.20
CA THR A 20 2.82 -1.80 -5.15
C THR A 20 4.13 -1.87 -5.94
N GLN A 21 4.47 -0.80 -6.68
CA GLN A 21 5.60 -0.73 -7.62
C GLN A 21 5.57 -1.86 -8.66
N GLN A 22 4.36 -2.19 -9.11
CA GLN A 22 4.15 -3.26 -10.06
C GLN A 22 3.70 -2.69 -11.40
N LEU A 23 4.46 -3.00 -12.44
CA LEU A 23 4.06 -2.84 -13.83
C LEU A 23 3.39 -4.14 -14.28
N THR A 24 2.10 -4.08 -14.53
CA THR A 24 1.32 -5.18 -15.11
C THR A 24 1.17 -4.94 -16.60
N LEU A 25 1.59 -5.92 -17.39
CA LEU A 25 1.39 -5.95 -18.83
C LEU A 25 0.28 -6.93 -19.15
N SER A 26 -0.61 -6.53 -20.05
CA SER A 26 -1.72 -7.34 -20.54
C SER A 26 -1.64 -7.45 -22.05
N ALA A 27 -1.88 -8.66 -22.57
CA ALA A 27 -2.00 -8.94 -24.00
C ALA A 27 -3.25 -9.76 -24.29
N GLU A 28 -3.92 -9.41 -25.38
CA GLU A 28 -5.01 -10.19 -25.96
C GLU A 28 -4.78 -10.38 -27.45
N GLY A 29 -5.10 -11.55 -27.99
CA GLY A 29 -5.06 -11.77 -29.43
C GLY A 29 -5.46 -13.18 -29.88
N PRO A 30 -5.47 -13.44 -31.19
CA PRO A 30 -5.63 -14.76 -31.76
C PRO A 30 -4.29 -15.51 -31.85
N VAL A 31 -4.24 -16.78 -31.46
CA VAL A 31 -3.06 -17.67 -31.63
C VAL A 31 -3.46 -19.05 -32.11
N ASP A 32 -2.52 -19.85 -32.61
CA ASP A 32 -2.76 -21.27 -32.89
C ASP A 32 -3.26 -22.01 -31.65
N GLN A 33 -4.18 -22.96 -31.84
CA GLN A 33 -4.85 -23.72 -30.77
C GLN A 33 -3.89 -24.41 -29.77
N TYR A 34 -2.68 -24.74 -30.21
CA TYR A 34 -1.66 -25.37 -29.39
C TYR A 34 -0.59 -24.39 -28.90
N THR A 35 -0.97 -23.14 -28.64
CA THR A 35 -0.09 -22.11 -28.07
C THR A 35 -0.29 -22.00 -26.57
N GLY A 36 0.78 -22.05 -25.79
CA GLY A 36 0.72 -21.97 -24.32
C GLY A 36 2.04 -21.49 -23.70
N ASN A 37 2.08 -21.39 -22.37
CA ASN A 37 3.21 -20.83 -21.62
C ASN A 37 3.56 -19.40 -22.06
N PHE A 38 2.53 -18.57 -22.19
CA PHE A 38 2.63 -17.15 -22.46
C PHE A 38 3.53 -16.48 -21.41
N ARG A 39 4.37 -15.56 -21.86
CA ARG A 39 5.19 -14.72 -20.99
C ARG A 39 5.57 -13.42 -21.67
N PHE A 40 5.71 -12.39 -20.86
CA PHE A 40 6.47 -11.20 -21.19
C PHE A 40 7.91 -11.40 -20.67
N ARG A 41 8.89 -11.43 -21.58
CA ARG A 41 10.31 -11.50 -21.23
C ARG A 41 10.92 -10.11 -21.31
N GLN A 42 11.35 -9.57 -20.17
CA GLN A 42 12.05 -8.28 -20.14
C GLN A 42 13.40 -8.37 -20.85
N ALA A 43 13.76 -7.31 -21.56
CA ALA A 43 15.07 -7.16 -22.18
C ALA A 43 15.70 -5.80 -21.86
N PRO A 44 17.05 -5.70 -21.86
CA PRO A 44 17.74 -4.43 -21.69
C PRO A 44 17.34 -3.43 -22.78
N TRP A 45 16.98 -2.22 -22.37
CA TRP A 45 16.67 -1.11 -23.26
C TRP A 45 17.08 0.20 -22.61
N MET A 46 17.71 1.09 -23.37
CA MET A 46 18.14 2.39 -22.82
C MET A 46 16.92 3.29 -22.63
N GLY A 47 16.76 3.82 -21.41
CA GLY A 47 15.76 4.86 -21.13
C GLY A 47 14.33 4.37 -20.90
N GLY A 48 14.11 3.07 -20.68
CA GLY A 48 12.78 2.58 -20.33
C GLY A 48 12.70 1.06 -20.24
N PHE A 49 11.49 0.54 -20.43
CA PHE A 49 11.24 -0.89 -20.39
C PHE A 49 10.96 -1.45 -21.79
N LYS A 50 11.52 -2.63 -22.07
CA LYS A 50 11.24 -3.41 -23.28
C LYS A 50 10.91 -4.85 -22.91
N PHE A 51 9.85 -5.39 -23.50
CA PHE A 51 9.41 -6.76 -23.29
C PHE A 51 9.14 -7.47 -24.61
N TYR A 52 9.44 -8.76 -24.65
CA TYR A 52 9.08 -9.66 -25.72
C TYR A 52 7.89 -10.51 -25.27
N LEU A 53 6.80 -10.48 -26.02
CA LEU A 53 5.65 -11.35 -25.80
C LEU A 53 5.89 -12.68 -26.51
N GLU A 54 6.19 -13.72 -25.72
CA GLU A 54 6.61 -15.03 -26.22
C GLU A 54 5.69 -16.13 -25.70
N ALA A 55 5.53 -17.20 -26.48
CA ALA A 55 4.90 -18.44 -26.04
C ALA A 55 5.47 -19.64 -26.79
N TRP A 56 5.17 -20.83 -26.30
CA TRP A 56 5.46 -22.08 -27.01
C TRP A 56 4.28 -22.44 -27.92
N THR A 57 4.53 -22.50 -29.22
CA THR A 57 3.55 -22.92 -30.22
C THR A 57 3.81 -24.38 -30.60
N GLY A 58 2.81 -25.23 -30.37
CA GLY A 58 2.78 -26.63 -30.77
C GLY A 58 2.62 -26.83 -32.28
N PRO A 59 2.23 -28.03 -32.75
CA PRO A 59 2.04 -28.28 -34.16
C PRO A 59 1.01 -27.30 -34.75
N LEU A 60 1.35 -26.70 -35.90
CA LEU A 60 0.49 -25.77 -36.61
C LEU A 60 -0.69 -26.56 -37.19
N THR A 61 -1.89 -26.30 -36.67
CA THR A 61 -3.11 -26.97 -37.12
C THR A 61 -3.99 -26.06 -37.98
N GLY A 62 -3.70 -24.77 -38.02
CA GLY A 62 -4.52 -23.76 -38.69
C GLY A 62 -5.78 -23.35 -37.90
N HIS A 63 -6.04 -23.98 -36.75
CA HIS A 63 -7.09 -23.57 -35.85
C HIS A 63 -6.61 -22.44 -34.95
N ILE A 64 -7.36 -21.35 -34.92
CA ILE A 64 -7.08 -20.16 -34.13
C ILE A 64 -7.97 -20.13 -32.90
N GLN A 65 -7.41 -19.78 -31.74
CA GLN A 65 -8.14 -19.52 -30.51
C GLN A 65 -7.75 -18.15 -29.92
N PRO A 66 -8.69 -17.46 -29.24
CA PRO A 66 -8.35 -16.25 -28.51
C PRO A 66 -7.53 -16.59 -27.24
N TYR A 67 -6.65 -15.67 -26.84
CA TYR A 67 -5.99 -15.70 -25.53
C TYR A 67 -6.06 -14.33 -24.86
N THR A 68 -6.00 -14.36 -23.54
CA THR A 68 -5.76 -13.21 -22.66
C THR A 68 -4.66 -13.59 -21.69
N PHE A 69 -3.67 -12.72 -21.52
CA PHE A 69 -2.54 -12.99 -20.64
C PHE A 69 -2.05 -11.72 -19.95
N ASP A 70 -1.90 -11.82 -18.62
CA ASP A 70 -1.38 -10.76 -17.78
C ASP A 70 -0.11 -11.22 -17.06
N GLN A 71 0.88 -10.32 -16.94
CA GLN A 71 2.06 -10.56 -16.14
C GLN A 71 2.52 -9.29 -15.43
N SER A 72 2.80 -9.40 -14.14
CA SER A 72 3.27 -8.30 -13.32
C SER A 72 4.77 -8.37 -13.06
N PHE A 73 5.41 -7.21 -13.06
CA PHE A 73 6.83 -7.01 -12.84
C PHE A 73 7.03 -6.00 -11.72
N LYS A 74 7.82 -6.36 -10.72
CA LYS A 74 8.31 -5.37 -9.76
C LYS A 74 9.37 -4.53 -10.45
N VAL A 75 9.05 -3.27 -10.71
CA VAL A 75 9.95 -2.33 -11.39
C VAL A 75 10.10 -1.07 -10.57
N SER A 76 11.33 -0.62 -10.40
CA SER A 76 11.67 0.63 -9.73
C SER A 76 12.63 1.39 -10.63
N MET A 77 12.15 2.45 -11.28
CA MET A 77 12.96 3.32 -12.14
C MET A 77 12.54 4.78 -11.93
N VAL A 78 13.53 5.67 -11.84
CA VAL A 78 13.32 7.13 -11.77
C VAL A 78 14.25 7.80 -12.80
N PRO A 79 13.73 8.60 -13.75
CA PRO A 79 12.30 8.85 -14.01
C PRO A 79 11.60 7.59 -14.55
N PHE A 80 10.31 7.43 -14.20
CA PHE A 80 9.50 6.34 -14.75
C PHE A 80 9.08 6.70 -16.18
N PRO A 81 9.30 5.83 -17.18
CA PRO A 81 8.93 6.13 -18.55
C PRO A 81 7.41 6.22 -18.70
N LYS A 82 6.92 7.02 -19.66
CA LYS A 82 5.49 7.10 -19.98
C LYS A 82 4.99 5.85 -20.69
N ASP A 83 5.88 5.20 -21.44
CA ASP A 83 5.55 4.08 -22.31
C ASP A 83 6.49 2.90 -22.04
N VAL A 84 6.01 1.70 -22.38
CA VAL A 84 6.80 0.47 -22.47
C VAL A 84 6.84 -0.01 -23.92
N ILE A 85 7.98 -0.51 -24.38
CA ILE A 85 8.08 -1.12 -25.70
C ILE A 85 7.72 -2.60 -25.60
N ILE A 86 6.68 -3.04 -26.29
CA ILE A 86 6.31 -4.46 -26.38
C ILE A 86 6.59 -4.95 -27.80
N VAL A 87 7.36 -6.02 -27.91
CA VAL A 87 7.66 -6.72 -29.17
C VAL A 87 6.80 -7.97 -29.24
N ASP A 88 6.00 -8.08 -30.29
CA ASP A 88 5.10 -9.21 -30.55
C ASP A 88 5.27 -9.65 -32.02
N ALA A 89 4.53 -10.66 -32.48
CA ALA A 89 4.65 -11.16 -33.86
C ALA A 89 4.11 -10.19 -34.93
N ASN A 90 3.12 -9.35 -34.58
CA ASN A 90 2.56 -8.31 -35.45
C ASN A 90 3.48 -7.08 -35.53
N HIS A 91 4.27 -6.84 -34.48
CA HIS A 91 5.14 -5.69 -34.28
C HIS A 91 6.57 -6.17 -33.95
N PRO A 92 7.31 -6.76 -34.91
CA PRO A 92 8.64 -7.32 -34.66
C PRO A 92 9.69 -6.27 -34.27
N ASN A 93 9.44 -4.99 -34.60
CA ASN A 93 10.28 -3.86 -34.18
C ASN A 93 9.89 -3.27 -32.82
N GLY A 94 8.78 -3.73 -32.24
CA GLY A 94 8.18 -3.21 -31.02
C GLY A 94 7.17 -2.10 -31.28
N VAL A 95 6.18 -2.00 -30.39
CA VAL A 95 5.19 -0.93 -30.35
C VAL A 95 5.25 -0.26 -28.97
N PRO A 96 5.23 1.09 -28.88
CA PRO A 96 5.08 1.78 -27.61
C PRO A 96 3.67 1.60 -27.07
N VAL A 97 3.56 1.18 -25.82
CA VAL A 97 2.30 1.02 -25.10
C VAL A 97 2.33 1.97 -23.92
N GLU A 98 1.35 2.89 -23.90
CA GLU A 98 1.21 3.87 -22.82
C GLU A 98 0.96 3.16 -21.48
N ILE A 99 1.65 3.63 -20.45
CA ILE A 99 1.50 3.10 -19.09
C ILE A 99 0.43 3.92 -18.38
N HIS A 100 -0.70 3.30 -18.10
CA HIS A 100 -1.74 3.90 -17.27
C HIS A 100 -1.36 3.81 -15.80
N PHE A 101 -1.43 4.93 -15.08
CA PHE A 101 -1.07 4.99 -13.67
C PHE A 101 -2.30 4.85 -12.77
N GLY A 102 -2.28 3.87 -11.88
CA GLY A 102 -3.33 3.71 -10.88
C GLY A 102 -3.36 4.87 -9.89
N GLY A 103 -4.52 5.51 -9.72
CA GLY A 103 -4.76 6.48 -8.64
C GLY A 103 -4.31 7.93 -8.91
N LEU A 104 -3.82 8.25 -10.11
CA LEU A 104 -3.66 9.63 -10.56
C LEU A 104 -4.92 10.02 -11.34
N LYS A 105 -5.75 10.89 -10.74
CA LYS A 105 -6.86 11.54 -11.42
C LYS A 105 -6.25 12.38 -12.55
N ASP A 106 -6.46 11.98 -13.80
CA ASP A 106 -5.91 12.71 -14.95
C ASP A 106 -6.32 14.19 -14.88
N ALA A 107 -5.33 15.05 -14.65
CA ALA A 107 -5.47 16.49 -14.74
C ALA A 107 -5.37 16.93 -16.20
N SER A 108 -6.22 16.41 -17.09
CA SER A 108 -6.54 17.05 -18.37
C SER A 108 -7.57 16.25 -19.17
N SER A 109 -8.85 16.59 -19.02
CA SER A 109 -9.73 16.65 -20.20
C SER A 109 -10.67 17.84 -20.05
N LYS A 110 -10.48 18.78 -20.98
CA LYS A 110 -11.27 20.00 -21.13
C LYS A 110 -12.68 19.58 -21.58
N PRO A 111 -13.78 19.94 -20.89
CA PRO A 111 -15.11 19.60 -21.38
C PRO A 111 -15.40 20.42 -22.65
N ALA A 112 -15.78 19.72 -23.72
CA ALA A 112 -16.36 20.34 -24.89
C ALA A 112 -17.72 20.94 -24.52
N SER A 113 -17.92 22.20 -24.93
CA SER A 113 -19.17 22.94 -24.79
C SER A 113 -20.28 22.29 -25.61
N ALA A 114 -21.41 22.00 -24.97
CA ALA A 114 -22.69 21.79 -25.64
C ALA A 114 -23.78 22.58 -24.90
N ALA A 115 -24.60 23.27 -25.69
CA ALA A 115 -25.59 24.26 -25.29
C ALA A 115 -26.82 23.65 -24.56
N PRO A 116 -27.70 24.48 -23.97
CA PRO A 116 -28.62 24.07 -22.91
C PRO A 116 -29.93 23.49 -23.45
N SER A 117 -30.56 22.62 -22.66
CA SER A 117 -31.97 22.26 -22.82
C SER A 117 -32.62 22.16 -21.44
N SER A 118 -33.53 23.11 -21.19
CA SER A 118 -34.67 23.02 -20.27
C SER A 118 -35.53 21.77 -20.59
N SER A 119 -36.30 21.12 -19.73
CA SER A 119 -36.92 21.45 -18.44
C SER A 119 -37.45 20.17 -17.77
N ASP A 120 -37.91 20.35 -16.53
CA ASP A 120 -38.96 19.60 -15.81
C ASP A 120 -38.53 18.67 -14.67
N GLY A 121 -38.83 19.15 -13.47
CA GLY A 121 -38.55 18.51 -12.21
C GLY A 121 -39.51 17.40 -11.86
N LYS A 122 -39.00 16.45 -11.06
CA LYS A 122 -39.76 15.61 -10.14
C LYS A 122 -38.82 15.07 -9.05
N ALA A 123 -39.30 15.22 -7.82
CA ALA A 123 -38.91 14.55 -6.56
C ALA A 123 -37.41 14.43 -6.22
N PHE A 124 -37.02 15.10 -5.13
CA PHE A 124 -35.80 14.78 -4.39
C PHE A 124 -35.87 13.32 -3.92
N GLN A 125 -35.14 12.45 -4.59
CA GLN A 125 -34.69 11.19 -4.03
C GLN A 125 -33.38 11.49 -3.29
N GLU A 126 -33.37 11.25 -1.99
CA GLU A 126 -32.17 11.33 -1.18
C GLU A 126 -31.13 10.38 -1.80
N LEU A 127 -30.08 10.97 -2.37
CA LEU A 127 -28.97 10.23 -2.95
C LEU A 127 -28.37 9.35 -1.85
N PRO A 128 -28.20 8.03 -2.06
CA PRO A 128 -27.43 7.23 -1.13
C PRO A 128 -26.05 7.88 -1.00
N ALA A 129 -25.58 8.00 0.24
CA ALA A 129 -24.25 8.50 0.54
C ALA A 129 -23.22 7.85 -0.40
N PRO A 130 -22.22 8.61 -0.89
CA PRO A 130 -21.22 8.07 -1.80
C PRO A 130 -20.66 6.77 -1.23
N SER A 131 -20.66 5.72 -2.06
CA SER A 131 -20.19 4.39 -1.67
C SER A 131 -18.83 4.51 -0.98
N GLN A 132 -18.79 4.25 0.32
CA GLN A 132 -17.54 4.23 1.06
C GLN A 132 -16.67 3.15 0.40
N ASN A 133 -15.59 3.57 -0.26
CA ASN A 133 -14.60 2.66 -0.83
C ASN A 133 -13.80 1.93 0.26
N THR A 134 -14.02 2.28 1.54
CA THR A 134 -13.39 1.68 2.71
C THR A 134 -14.45 1.18 3.70
N LEU A 135 -14.42 -0.11 3.99
CA LEU A 135 -15.27 -0.80 4.96
C LEU A 135 -14.50 -0.94 6.28
N ASN A 136 -15.06 -0.41 7.36
CA ASN A 136 -14.52 -0.58 8.71
C ASN A 136 -15.27 -1.75 9.39
N VAL A 137 -14.56 -2.81 9.73
CA VAL A 137 -15.17 -4.06 10.25
C VAL A 137 -14.49 -4.49 11.55
N LEU A 138 -15.26 -5.12 12.43
CA LEU A 138 -14.76 -5.60 13.70
C LEU A 138 -14.11 -6.98 13.56
N TYR A 139 -13.03 -7.19 14.31
CA TYR A 139 -12.31 -8.46 14.33
C TYR A 139 -13.19 -9.58 14.87
N LYS A 140 -13.27 -10.70 14.13
CA LYS A 140 -14.14 -11.86 14.37
C LYS A 140 -15.65 -11.58 14.31
N GLU A 141 -16.06 -10.40 13.83
CA GLU A 141 -17.47 -10.16 13.53
C GLU A 141 -17.75 -10.35 12.04
N PRO A 142 -18.83 -11.07 11.69
CA PRO A 142 -19.20 -11.25 10.30
C PRO A 142 -19.75 -9.94 9.72
N PHE A 143 -19.41 -9.67 8.46
CA PHE A 143 -19.88 -8.48 7.74
C PHE A 143 -20.24 -8.82 6.30
N GLU A 144 -21.02 -7.95 5.67
CA GLU A 144 -21.55 -8.18 4.32
C GLU A 144 -20.98 -7.20 3.30
N VAL A 145 -20.75 -7.72 2.10
CA VAL A 145 -20.42 -6.95 0.91
C VAL A 145 -21.50 -7.21 -0.13
N GLN A 146 -22.09 -6.13 -0.63
CA GLN A 146 -23.15 -6.20 -1.63
C GLN A 146 -22.70 -5.62 -2.98
N HIS A 147 -23.25 -6.19 -4.04
CA HIS A 147 -23.12 -5.70 -5.42
C HIS A 147 -24.40 -6.01 -6.21
N ALA A 148 -24.73 -5.19 -7.20
CA ALA A 148 -25.91 -5.43 -8.03
C ALA A 148 -25.82 -6.79 -8.75
N SER A 149 -26.91 -7.57 -8.76
CA SER A 149 -26.94 -8.86 -9.46
C SER A 149 -27.20 -8.73 -10.97
N GLU A 150 -27.37 -7.51 -11.47
CA GLU A 150 -27.55 -7.24 -12.89
C GLU A 150 -26.23 -7.48 -13.65
N VAL A 151 -26.09 -8.71 -14.14
CA VAL A 151 -25.07 -9.11 -15.10
C VAL A 151 -25.73 -9.26 -16.48
N PRO A 152 -25.08 -8.85 -17.58
CA PRO A 152 -25.58 -9.14 -18.93
C PRO A 152 -25.78 -10.64 -19.15
N LYS A 153 -26.60 -11.02 -20.14
CA LYS A 153 -26.79 -12.43 -20.52
C LYS A 153 -25.42 -13.09 -20.77
N MET A 154 -25.15 -14.21 -20.07
CA MET A 154 -23.88 -14.96 -20.07
C MET A 154 -22.70 -14.28 -19.36
N GLY A 155 -22.95 -13.22 -18.58
CA GLY A 155 -21.92 -12.58 -17.75
C GLY A 155 -21.53 -13.40 -16.53
N LEU A 156 -20.35 -13.11 -15.98
CA LEU A 156 -19.78 -13.79 -14.81
C LEU A 156 -19.28 -12.74 -13.81
N ILE A 157 -19.65 -12.91 -12.54
CA ILE A 157 -19.14 -12.10 -11.43
C ILE A 157 -18.23 -12.98 -10.59
N ASN A 158 -16.98 -12.55 -10.44
CA ASN A 158 -15.98 -13.21 -9.60
C ASN A 158 -15.61 -12.29 -8.43
N ILE A 159 -15.37 -12.88 -7.27
CA ILE A 159 -14.87 -12.18 -6.08
C ILE A 159 -13.51 -12.75 -5.68
N ASP A 160 -12.58 -11.87 -5.35
CA ASP A 160 -11.24 -12.21 -4.87
C ASP A 160 -10.90 -11.39 -3.60
N PHE A 161 -10.17 -12.00 -2.68
CA PHE A 161 -9.85 -11.43 -1.37
C PHE A 161 -8.65 -12.15 -0.72
N ASP A 162 -7.95 -11.47 0.19
CA ASP A 162 -6.85 -12.09 0.92
C ASP A 162 -7.36 -13.04 2.02
N LYS A 163 -7.22 -14.34 1.77
CA LYS A 163 -7.64 -15.42 2.67
C LYS A 163 -6.92 -15.44 4.03
N ARG A 164 -5.87 -14.64 4.21
CA ARG A 164 -5.24 -14.45 5.53
C ARG A 164 -6.08 -13.55 6.44
N PHE A 165 -6.78 -12.59 5.85
CA PHE A 165 -7.57 -11.60 6.59
C PHE A 165 -9.05 -11.97 6.63
N LEU A 166 -9.57 -12.61 5.58
CA LEU A 166 -10.99 -12.85 5.40
C LEU A 166 -11.29 -14.29 5.03
N GLU A 167 -12.41 -14.79 5.54
CA GLU A 167 -13.02 -16.05 5.12
C GLU A 167 -14.41 -15.75 4.56
N LEU A 168 -14.74 -16.29 3.39
CA LEU A 168 -16.08 -16.19 2.82
C LEU A 168 -16.97 -17.27 3.44
N GLU A 169 -17.92 -16.87 4.30
CA GLU A 169 -18.84 -17.78 4.97
C GLU A 169 -20.01 -18.19 4.06
N ALA A 170 -20.58 -17.21 3.35
CA ALA A 170 -21.73 -17.44 2.50
C ALA A 170 -21.76 -16.46 1.32
N ALA A 171 -22.35 -16.91 0.21
CA ALA A 171 -22.65 -16.09 -0.95
C ALA A 171 -24.07 -16.39 -1.41
N GLY A 172 -24.85 -15.36 -1.74
CA GLY A 172 -26.24 -15.50 -2.17
C GLY A 172 -26.73 -14.31 -2.96
N ILE A 173 -27.98 -14.38 -3.42
CA ILE A 173 -28.68 -13.26 -4.04
C ILE A 173 -29.84 -12.88 -3.11
N ASP A 174 -29.88 -11.63 -2.69
CA ASP A 174 -30.97 -11.06 -1.91
C ASP A 174 -31.42 -9.74 -2.54
N ASN A 175 -32.73 -9.60 -2.79
CA ASN A 175 -33.34 -8.40 -3.38
C ASN A 175 -32.65 -7.85 -4.63
N GLY A 176 -32.17 -8.71 -5.54
CA GLY A 176 -31.48 -8.30 -6.77
C GLY A 176 -30.04 -7.81 -6.54
N GLN A 177 -29.46 -8.13 -5.39
CA GLN A 177 -28.05 -7.91 -5.09
C GLN A 177 -27.37 -9.24 -4.76
N ILE A 178 -26.14 -9.41 -5.24
CA ILE A 178 -25.26 -10.46 -4.76
C ILE A 178 -24.70 -10.01 -3.42
N VAL A 179 -24.88 -10.84 -2.40
CA VAL A 179 -24.42 -10.62 -1.04
C VAL A 179 -23.37 -11.66 -0.70
N TRP A 180 -22.19 -11.20 -0.31
CA TRP A 180 -21.12 -12.03 0.23
C TRP A 180 -20.94 -11.72 1.71
N LYS A 181 -21.05 -12.75 2.55
CA LYS A 181 -20.83 -12.67 3.98
C LYS A 181 -19.43 -13.15 4.31
N PHE A 182 -18.65 -12.28 4.94
CA PHE A 182 -17.28 -12.55 5.33
C PHE A 182 -17.14 -12.62 6.84
N ASN A 183 -16.19 -13.42 7.31
CA ASN A 183 -15.65 -13.35 8.65
C ASN A 183 -14.21 -12.85 8.61
N SER A 184 -13.78 -12.13 9.63
CA SER A 184 -12.41 -11.63 9.72
C SER A 184 -11.53 -12.56 10.56
N LEU A 185 -10.40 -12.98 9.97
CA LEU A 185 -9.44 -13.92 10.54
C LEU A 185 -8.24 -13.24 11.21
N GLU A 186 -7.86 -12.05 10.70
CA GLU A 186 -6.78 -11.22 11.25
C GLU A 186 -7.15 -9.73 11.23
N THR A 187 -6.62 -8.94 12.18
CA THR A 187 -6.72 -7.47 12.17
C THR A 187 -5.76 -6.86 11.15
N GLY A 188 -6.16 -5.79 10.47
CA GLY A 188 -5.30 -5.09 9.50
C GLY A 188 -6.09 -4.50 8.35
N ASN A 189 -5.38 -4.12 7.28
CA ASN A 189 -6.00 -3.62 6.05
C ASN A 189 -5.92 -4.68 4.96
N THR A 190 -7.03 -4.93 4.28
CA THR A 190 -7.14 -5.88 3.16
C THR A 190 -8.07 -5.30 2.08
N GLN A 191 -8.28 -6.03 0.99
CA GLN A 191 -9.15 -5.64 -0.10
C GLN A 191 -10.06 -6.78 -0.53
N ILE A 192 -11.26 -6.42 -0.96
CA ILE A 192 -12.19 -7.29 -1.67
C ILE A 192 -12.34 -6.76 -3.09
N ILE A 193 -12.05 -7.60 -4.07
CA ILE A 193 -12.07 -7.27 -5.50
C ILE A 193 -13.21 -8.01 -6.16
N ILE A 194 -14.16 -7.26 -6.73
CA ILE A 194 -15.30 -7.81 -7.48
C ILE A 194 -15.03 -7.54 -8.96
N SER A 195 -14.90 -8.61 -9.75
CA SER A 195 -14.68 -8.55 -11.20
C SER A 195 -15.96 -8.96 -11.93
N VAL A 196 -16.48 -8.06 -12.76
CA VAL A 196 -17.69 -8.30 -13.57
C VAL A 196 -17.30 -8.45 -15.03
N ASN A 197 -17.66 -9.57 -15.64
CA ASN A 197 -17.45 -9.85 -17.06
C ASN A 197 -18.81 -9.85 -17.77
N GLY A 198 -18.94 -9.03 -18.83
CA GLY A 198 -20.20 -8.83 -19.57
C GLY A 198 -20.60 -9.97 -20.50
N GLY A 199 -19.88 -11.10 -20.50
CA GLY A 199 -20.17 -12.26 -21.34
C GLY A 199 -20.07 -11.92 -22.82
N ILE A 200 -21.23 -11.78 -23.48
CA ILE A 200 -21.34 -11.41 -24.90
C ILE A 200 -20.98 -9.93 -25.13
N ALA A 201 -21.23 -9.08 -24.13
CA ALA A 201 -20.73 -7.72 -24.11
C ALA A 201 -19.27 -7.79 -23.64
N GLN A 202 -18.32 -7.51 -24.54
CA GLN A 202 -16.87 -7.61 -24.30
C GLN A 202 -16.35 -6.50 -23.38
N TYR A 203 -16.85 -6.43 -22.15
CA TYR A 203 -16.30 -5.56 -21.13
C TYR A 203 -16.02 -6.34 -19.85
N THR A 204 -14.96 -5.91 -19.17
CA THR A 204 -14.65 -6.32 -17.81
C THR A 204 -14.42 -5.06 -17.00
N TYR A 205 -15.03 -4.97 -15.82
CA TYR A 205 -14.71 -3.92 -14.86
C TYR A 205 -14.46 -4.52 -13.48
N ARG A 206 -13.65 -3.82 -12.68
CA ARG A 206 -13.28 -4.24 -11.32
C ARG A 206 -13.70 -3.17 -10.33
N ILE A 207 -14.31 -3.62 -9.23
CA ILE A 207 -14.62 -2.80 -8.06
C ILE A 207 -13.74 -3.29 -6.93
N VAL A 208 -12.99 -2.38 -6.33
CA VAL A 208 -12.13 -2.66 -5.18
C VAL A 208 -12.75 -2.00 -3.96
N LYS A 209 -13.00 -2.78 -2.91
CA LYS A 209 -13.38 -2.28 -1.58
C LYS A 209 -12.21 -2.51 -0.64
N ASP A 210 -11.65 -1.42 -0.11
CA ASP A 210 -10.69 -1.50 0.99
C ASP A 210 -11.42 -1.94 2.26
N VAL A 211 -10.84 -2.82 3.06
CA VAL A 211 -11.41 -3.32 4.31
C VAL A 211 -10.40 -3.12 5.44
N ARG A 212 -10.81 -2.43 6.49
CA ARG A 212 -10.03 -2.20 7.70
C ARG A 212 -10.65 -2.99 8.85
N ILE A 213 -9.93 -4.02 9.31
CA ILE A 213 -10.32 -4.92 10.40
C ILE A 213 -9.65 -4.47 11.70
N PHE A 214 -10.43 -4.18 12.73
CA PHE A 214 -9.91 -3.68 14.02
C PHE A 214 -10.66 -4.29 15.22
N VAL A 215 -10.04 -4.26 16.40
CA VAL A 215 -10.67 -4.64 17.66
C VAL A 215 -11.10 -3.34 18.36
N LEU A 216 -12.31 -3.30 18.94
CA LEU A 216 -12.65 -2.24 19.86
C LEU A 216 -11.80 -2.42 21.13
N PRO A 217 -11.15 -1.36 21.65
CA PRO A 217 -10.49 -1.46 22.94
C PRO A 217 -11.55 -1.85 23.98
N GLU A 218 -11.34 -3.00 24.60
CA GLU A 218 -12.16 -3.49 25.70
C GLU A 218 -12.20 -2.37 26.75
N ILE A 219 -13.39 -1.86 27.02
CA ILE A 219 -13.61 -0.85 28.06
C ILE A 219 -13.29 -1.58 29.37
N LEU A 220 -12.06 -1.40 29.86
CA LEU A 220 -11.67 -1.81 31.20
C LEU A 220 -12.72 -1.24 32.16
N GLU A 221 -13.45 -2.12 32.83
CA GLU A 221 -14.40 -1.71 33.86
C GLU A 221 -13.68 -0.79 34.88
N PRO A 222 -14.32 0.32 35.29
CA PRO A 222 -13.66 1.33 36.10
C PRO A 222 -13.42 0.81 37.53
N GLY A 223 -12.16 0.52 37.85
CA GLY A 223 -11.67 0.53 39.23
C GLY A 223 -11.78 1.93 39.84
N PRO A 224 -11.78 2.05 41.18
CA PRO A 224 -12.52 3.10 41.86
C PRO A 224 -11.92 4.50 41.70
N VAL A 225 -12.88 5.42 41.54
CA VAL A 225 -12.84 6.88 41.56
C VAL A 225 -11.72 7.46 42.44
N ILE A 226 -10.86 8.26 41.81
CA ILE A 226 -10.24 9.44 42.45
C ILE A 226 -10.61 10.66 41.62
N THR A 227 -11.33 11.56 42.27
CA THR A 227 -12.01 12.74 41.74
C THR A 227 -11.06 13.92 41.50
N GLN A 228 -11.49 14.80 40.58
CA GLN A 228 -11.03 16.17 40.26
C GLN A 228 -9.81 16.30 39.31
N GLY A 229 -9.90 16.98 38.17
CA GLY A 229 -11.02 17.65 37.52
C GLY A 229 -10.59 18.28 36.18
N LYS A 230 -11.60 18.69 35.42
CA LYS A 230 -11.60 19.68 34.33
C LYS A 230 -11.43 19.16 32.88
N CYS A 231 -12.53 19.36 32.14
CA CYS A 231 -12.72 19.32 30.68
C CYS A 231 -12.68 17.94 30.00
N GLU A 232 -13.81 17.23 30.07
CA GLU A 232 -14.21 16.26 29.06
C GLU A 232 -14.74 16.99 27.82
N ALA A 233 -13.86 17.14 26.83
CA ALA A 233 -14.19 17.19 25.42
C ALA A 233 -13.04 16.46 24.69
N GLU A 234 -13.39 15.59 23.75
CA GLU A 234 -12.48 14.78 22.89
C GLU A 234 -11.83 13.54 23.54
N ALA A 235 -12.64 12.49 23.69
CA ALA A 235 -12.14 11.13 23.56
C ALA A 235 -12.30 10.65 22.11
N GLU A 236 -11.69 11.36 21.15
CA GLU A 236 -11.25 10.73 19.91
C GLU A 236 -10.12 9.75 20.27
N SER A 237 -10.08 8.58 19.65
CA SER A 237 -9.06 7.56 19.93
C SER A 237 -7.65 8.15 19.87
N ALA A 238 -7.03 8.38 21.03
CA ALA A 238 -5.72 9.03 21.09
C ALA A 238 -4.69 8.15 20.37
N ILE A 239 -4.31 8.56 19.15
CA ILE A 239 -3.23 7.95 18.40
C ILE A 239 -1.97 8.04 19.27
N LEU A 240 -1.41 6.90 19.64
CA LEU A 240 -0.16 6.85 20.40
C LEU A 240 0.94 7.62 19.65
N GLY A 241 1.56 8.58 20.33
CA GLY A 241 2.71 9.33 19.84
C GLY A 241 3.90 8.42 19.47
N PHE A 242 4.93 8.99 18.84
CA PHE A 242 6.06 8.22 18.34
C PHE A 242 6.74 7.42 19.46
N LEU A 243 7.05 8.04 20.60
CA LEU A 243 7.69 7.34 21.71
C LEU A 243 6.74 6.36 22.41
N GLY A 244 5.44 6.61 22.37
CA GLY A 244 4.42 5.67 22.84
C GLY A 244 4.50 4.33 22.08
N ARG A 245 4.58 4.39 20.75
CA ARG A 245 4.76 3.20 19.90
C ARG A 245 6.11 2.51 20.16
N VAL A 246 7.19 3.27 20.36
CA VAL A 246 8.52 2.71 20.70
C VAL A 246 8.51 2.00 22.05
N ASN A 247 7.81 2.53 23.05
CA ASN A 247 7.68 1.89 24.36
C ASN A 247 7.00 0.53 24.28
N ILE A 248 5.97 0.38 23.44
CA ILE A 248 5.31 -0.91 23.21
C ILE A 248 6.32 -1.92 22.64
N ALA A 249 6.98 -1.57 21.53
CA ALA A 249 8.01 -2.42 20.92
C ALA A 249 9.11 -2.82 21.92
N ARG A 250 9.58 -1.86 22.72
CA ARG A 250 10.61 -2.09 23.73
C ARG A 250 10.14 -3.05 24.81
N ARG A 251 8.93 -2.88 25.33
CA ARG A 251 8.35 -3.79 26.33
C ARG A 251 8.29 -5.22 25.78
N ASP A 252 7.81 -5.38 24.56
CA ASP A 252 7.64 -6.70 23.94
C ASP A 252 8.99 -7.39 23.69
N VAL A 253 10.00 -6.64 23.23
CA VAL A 253 11.36 -7.20 23.03
C VAL A 253 12.03 -7.58 24.36
N LEU A 254 11.89 -6.75 25.40
CA LEU A 254 12.52 -7.00 26.69
C LEU A 254 11.95 -8.22 27.43
N GLN A 255 10.75 -8.69 27.10
CA GLN A 255 10.21 -9.94 27.62
C GLN A 255 11.05 -11.16 27.21
N HIS A 256 11.64 -11.13 26.01
CA HIS A 256 12.44 -12.23 25.46
C HIS A 256 13.95 -11.95 25.47
N TYR A 257 14.34 -10.67 25.49
CA TYR A 257 15.74 -10.22 25.48
C TYR A 257 15.95 -9.14 26.55
N PRO A 258 16.07 -9.51 27.84
CA PRO A 258 16.11 -8.55 28.96
C PRO A 258 17.29 -7.58 28.94
N ASP A 259 18.38 -7.93 28.26
CA ASP A 259 19.59 -7.12 28.09
C ASP A 259 19.59 -6.29 26.79
N ALA A 260 18.49 -6.32 26.03
CA ALA A 260 18.37 -5.56 24.80
C ALA A 260 18.43 -4.05 25.04
N VAL A 261 19.30 -3.37 24.30
CA VAL A 261 19.44 -1.91 24.34
C VAL A 261 18.95 -1.31 23.04
N LEU A 262 18.16 -0.24 23.11
CA LEU A 262 17.63 0.41 21.91
C LEU A 262 18.78 0.97 21.06
N TYR A 263 18.79 0.62 19.77
CA TYR A 263 19.86 1.00 18.85
C TYR A 263 19.42 2.07 17.85
N ASN A 264 18.28 1.89 17.19
CA ASN A 264 17.62 2.96 16.44
C ASN A 264 16.12 2.65 16.25
N VAL A 265 15.37 3.67 15.87
CA VAL A 265 13.96 3.56 15.49
C VAL A 265 13.77 4.30 14.18
N GLU A 266 13.13 3.67 13.22
CA GLU A 266 12.76 4.31 11.95
C GLU A 266 11.25 4.21 11.78
N ALA A 267 10.61 5.35 11.49
CA ALA A 267 9.23 5.39 11.03
C ALA A 267 9.18 5.96 9.62
N SER A 268 8.36 5.38 8.75
CA SER A 268 8.21 5.81 7.36
C SER A 268 6.76 5.77 6.91
N THR A 269 6.50 6.45 5.80
CA THR A 269 5.23 6.39 5.06
C THR A 269 5.45 5.77 3.68
N THR A 270 4.41 5.13 3.13
CA THR A 270 4.37 4.73 1.71
C THR A 270 3.83 5.84 0.81
N GLU A 271 3.37 6.95 1.39
CA GLU A 271 2.86 8.11 0.64
C GLU A 271 4.00 8.86 -0.04
N ARG A 272 3.91 8.98 -1.37
CA ARG A 272 4.95 9.64 -2.18
C ARG A 272 5.10 11.12 -1.90
N GLU A 273 3.99 11.79 -1.58
CA GLU A 273 3.96 13.21 -1.19
C GLU A 273 4.58 13.43 0.21
N GLY A 274 4.97 12.36 0.91
CA GLY A 274 5.38 12.41 2.31
C GLY A 274 4.20 12.79 3.21
N VAL A 275 4.51 12.99 4.49
CA VAL A 275 3.55 13.40 5.50
C VAL A 275 3.98 14.71 6.13
N THR A 276 3.01 15.46 6.64
CA THR A 276 3.24 16.76 7.29
C THR A 276 3.24 16.66 8.82
N SER A 277 3.13 15.45 9.39
CA SER A 277 3.21 15.21 10.84
C SER A 277 3.78 13.82 11.14
N PRO A 278 4.40 13.59 12.32
CA PRO A 278 4.99 12.30 12.66
C PRO A 278 3.96 11.18 12.78
N GLY A 279 2.72 11.52 13.13
CA GLY A 279 1.58 10.59 13.17
C GLY A 279 1.28 9.94 11.82
N GLY A 280 1.59 10.61 10.69
CA GLY A 280 1.42 10.04 9.36
C GLY A 280 2.41 8.93 9.01
N LEU A 281 3.48 8.75 9.79
CA LEU A 281 4.46 7.69 9.59
C LEU A 281 3.93 6.37 10.18
N GLY A 282 3.22 5.60 9.37
CA GLY A 282 2.53 4.37 9.77
C GLY A 282 3.42 3.13 9.90
N HIS A 283 4.58 3.10 9.26
CA HIS A 283 5.47 1.94 9.26
C HIS A 283 6.65 2.18 10.20
N MET A 284 6.70 1.49 11.34
CA MET A 284 7.77 1.62 12.32
C MET A 284 8.62 0.36 12.37
N ARG A 285 9.95 0.54 12.38
CA ARG A 285 10.94 -0.50 12.62
C ARG A 285 11.77 -0.09 13.82
N VAL A 286 11.80 -0.95 14.84
CA VAL A 286 12.54 -0.72 16.07
C VAL A 286 13.64 -1.78 16.16
N MET A 287 14.89 -1.33 16.28
CA MET A 287 16.05 -2.21 16.34
C MET A 287 16.75 -2.08 17.70
N PHE A 288 17.08 -3.22 18.27
CA PHE A 288 17.79 -3.36 19.53
C PHE A 288 19.10 -4.10 19.32
N ARG A 289 20.13 -3.71 20.08
CA ARG A 289 21.38 -4.45 20.20
C ARG A 289 21.25 -5.45 21.34
N VAL A 290 21.70 -6.68 21.10
CA VAL A 290 21.81 -7.77 22.09
C VAL A 290 23.22 -8.37 22.01
N GLN A 291 23.64 -9.17 23.00
CA GLN A 291 25.04 -9.66 23.09
C GLN A 291 25.63 -10.25 21.80
N LYS A 292 24.83 -10.99 21.02
CA LYS A 292 25.29 -11.74 19.84
C LYS A 292 24.75 -11.21 18.51
N GLY A 293 24.08 -10.05 18.50
CA GLY A 293 23.39 -9.61 17.30
C GLY A 293 22.48 -8.41 17.49
N THR A 294 21.47 -8.36 16.64
CA THR A 294 20.38 -7.40 16.74
C THR A 294 19.03 -8.10 16.75
N VAL A 295 18.07 -7.48 17.43
CA VAL A 295 16.66 -7.87 17.38
C VAL A 295 15.90 -6.73 16.73
N THR A 296 15.10 -7.04 15.71
CA THR A 296 14.26 -6.06 15.02
C THR A 296 12.80 -6.46 15.14
N VAL A 297 11.95 -5.50 15.51
CA VAL A 297 10.49 -5.62 15.41
C VAL A 297 9.96 -4.58 14.43
N LYS A 298 8.91 -4.95 13.70
CA LYS A 298 8.24 -4.08 12.72
C LYS A 298 6.79 -3.91 13.11
N SER A 299 6.25 -2.71 12.96
CA SER A 299 4.84 -2.47 13.22
C SER A 299 3.99 -3.23 12.20
N THR A 300 2.90 -3.80 12.70
CA THR A 300 1.79 -4.33 11.89
C THR A 300 0.57 -3.40 11.94
N GLY A 301 0.61 -2.38 12.80
CA GLY A 301 -0.40 -1.35 12.97
C GLY A 301 0.08 -0.24 13.90
N PHE A 302 -0.82 0.69 14.24
CA PHE A 302 -0.54 1.77 15.19
C PHE A 302 -0.59 1.24 16.63
N GLY A 303 0.54 0.69 17.10
CA GLY A 303 0.67 0.15 18.45
C GLY A 303 0.75 -1.38 18.53
N THR A 304 0.81 -2.07 17.39
CA THR A 304 1.05 -3.51 17.31
C THR A 304 2.32 -3.81 16.55
N PHE A 305 3.08 -4.80 17.01
CA PHE A 305 4.33 -5.22 16.40
C PHE A 305 4.28 -6.71 16.04
N GLY A 306 4.89 -7.05 14.91
CA GLY A 306 5.09 -8.44 14.51
C GLY A 306 6.18 -9.10 15.35
N ALA A 307 6.40 -10.40 15.10
CA ALA A 307 7.40 -11.19 15.80
C ALA A 307 8.81 -10.57 15.73
N ALA A 308 9.53 -10.67 16.85
CA ALA A 308 10.92 -10.25 16.96
C ALA A 308 11.83 -11.09 16.03
N GLN A 309 12.60 -10.41 15.19
CA GLN A 309 13.53 -11.04 14.25
C GLN A 309 14.96 -10.87 14.76
N PHE A 310 15.58 -11.97 15.20
CA PHE A 310 16.98 -12.00 15.59
C PHE A 310 17.89 -12.14 14.36
N LYS A 311 18.95 -11.32 14.31
CA LYS A 311 20.01 -11.41 13.31
C LYS A 311 21.37 -11.47 14.01
N PRO A 312 22.17 -12.53 13.84
CA PRO A 312 23.51 -12.59 14.41
C PRO A 312 24.47 -11.61 13.69
N GLY A 313 25.46 -11.13 14.42
CA GLY A 313 26.56 -10.32 13.87
C GLY A 313 26.80 -9.01 14.62
N VAL A 314 27.95 -8.40 14.33
CA VAL A 314 28.32 -7.10 14.91
C VAL A 314 27.67 -5.99 14.09
N ILE A 315 27.05 -5.03 14.77
CA ILE A 315 26.52 -3.82 14.15
C ILE A 315 27.45 -2.64 14.46
N VAL A 316 27.77 -1.86 13.44
CA VAL A 316 28.60 -0.65 13.50
C VAL A 316 27.81 0.55 12.96
N GLY A 317 28.20 1.76 13.33
CA GLY A 317 27.67 3.01 12.75
C GLY A 317 27.01 3.96 13.76
N ASN A 318 26.26 3.44 14.73
CA ASN A 318 25.61 4.25 15.78
C ASN A 318 25.98 3.77 17.19
N ALA A 319 25.82 4.69 18.15
CA ALA A 319 25.75 4.38 19.55
C ALA A 319 24.35 3.88 19.89
N ASN A 320 24.19 3.31 21.09
CA ASN A 320 22.86 2.99 21.59
C ASN A 320 22.11 4.29 21.88
N VAL A 321 20.81 4.31 21.58
CA VAL A 321 19.94 5.44 21.93
C VAL A 321 19.82 5.50 23.45
N ASP A 322 20.10 6.66 24.04
CA ASP A 322 19.91 6.86 25.47
C ASP A 322 18.41 6.87 25.76
N TRP A 323 17.93 5.86 26.49
CA TRP A 323 16.51 5.70 26.82
C TRP A 323 16.28 5.90 28.34
N PRO A 324 15.23 6.61 28.78
CA PRO A 324 14.15 7.23 27.98
C PRO A 324 14.57 8.51 27.25
N VAL A 325 13.93 8.77 26.11
CA VAL A 325 14.07 10.05 25.37
C VAL A 325 13.03 11.04 25.91
N SER A 326 13.46 12.26 26.24
CA SER A 326 12.61 13.28 26.88
C SER A 326 11.75 14.11 25.92
N MET A 327 11.96 13.97 24.61
CA MET A 327 11.31 14.77 23.56
C MET A 327 10.65 13.83 22.55
N ASP A 328 9.34 13.94 22.36
CA ASP A 328 8.62 13.17 21.34
C ASP A 328 8.83 13.79 19.94
N ALA A 329 8.51 13.03 18.90
CA ALA A 329 8.62 13.44 17.50
C ALA A 329 7.75 14.66 17.17
N ASP A 330 6.60 14.83 17.82
CA ASP A 330 5.72 15.99 17.57
C ASP A 330 6.36 17.30 18.04
N GLU A 331 7.15 17.26 19.11
CA GLU A 331 7.93 18.42 19.55
C GLU A 331 9.10 18.68 18.59
N ALA A 332 9.77 17.62 18.13
CA ALA A 332 10.83 17.73 17.12
C ALA A 332 10.32 18.35 15.80
N ASP A 333 9.12 17.94 15.35
CA ASP A 333 8.45 18.47 14.15
C ASP A 333 8.09 19.95 14.30
N LYS A 334 7.64 20.38 15.48
CA LYS A 334 7.40 21.81 15.78
C LYS A 334 8.69 22.63 15.65
N ILE A 335 9.81 22.14 16.20
CA ILE A 335 11.11 22.81 16.09
C ILE A 335 11.54 22.90 14.62
N LEU A 336 11.46 21.80 13.88
CA LEU A 336 11.79 21.75 12.45
C LEU A 336 11.01 22.81 11.65
N LYS A 337 9.69 22.92 11.89
CA LYS A 337 8.81 23.87 11.21
C LYS A 337 9.04 25.33 11.63
N GLN A 338 9.41 25.57 12.88
CA GLN A 338 9.78 26.90 13.38
C GLN A 338 11.05 27.43 12.70
N GLU A 339 11.99 26.54 12.39
CA GLU A 339 13.22 26.84 11.63
C GLU A 339 12.97 26.99 10.11
N GLY A 340 11.71 26.99 9.67
CA GLY A 340 11.32 27.24 8.28
C GLY A 340 11.17 25.99 7.41
N PHE A 341 11.51 24.81 7.91
CA PHE A 341 11.36 23.54 7.20
C PHE A 341 9.94 22.99 7.34
N LYS A 342 9.00 23.58 6.58
CA LYS A 342 7.57 23.24 6.63
C LYS A 342 7.13 22.19 5.61
N GLY A 343 8.06 21.70 4.79
CA GLY A 343 7.78 20.69 3.77
C GLY A 343 7.44 19.32 4.36
N PRO A 344 6.85 18.42 3.56
CA PRO A 344 6.58 17.06 3.97
C PRO A 344 7.87 16.23 4.08
N TYR A 345 7.80 15.14 4.85
CA TYR A 345 8.87 14.16 5.00
C TYR A 345 8.37 12.73 4.83
N THR A 346 9.25 11.86 4.35
CA THR A 346 8.94 10.45 4.04
C THR A 346 9.33 9.49 5.16
N ALA A 347 10.26 9.91 6.02
CA ALA A 347 10.73 9.11 7.14
C ALA A 347 11.21 9.97 8.30
N LEU A 348 11.20 9.38 9.49
CA LEU A 348 11.74 9.90 10.74
C LEU A 348 12.58 8.80 11.38
N THR A 349 13.83 9.10 11.71
CA THR A 349 14.71 8.17 12.42
C THR A 349 15.14 8.74 13.76
N LEU A 350 14.94 8.00 14.85
CA LEU A 350 15.57 8.26 16.14
C LEU A 350 16.86 7.42 16.23
N LEU A 351 18.00 8.09 16.33
CA LEU A 351 19.31 7.44 16.45
C LEU A 351 20.29 8.28 17.28
N LYS A 352 21.41 7.67 17.67
CA LYS A 352 22.55 8.35 18.28
C LYS A 352 23.80 8.12 17.42
N PRO A 353 24.19 9.08 16.56
CA PRO A 353 25.27 8.87 15.61
C PRO A 353 26.62 8.77 16.34
N LEU A 354 27.57 8.01 15.78
CA LEU A 354 28.97 7.99 16.24
C LEU A 354 29.80 8.95 15.39
N TYR A 355 29.54 10.25 15.51
CA TYR A 355 30.28 11.29 14.79
C TYR A 355 30.78 12.37 15.75
N PRO A 356 32.01 12.89 15.60
CA PRO A 356 32.52 13.97 16.43
C PRO A 356 31.55 15.17 16.45
N GLY A 357 31.19 15.64 17.65
CA GLY A 357 30.24 16.73 17.84
C GLY A 357 28.77 16.30 17.95
N PHE A 358 28.44 15.03 17.68
CA PHE A 358 27.08 14.49 17.88
C PHE A 358 27.09 13.45 19.01
N THR A 359 26.82 13.92 20.23
CA THR A 359 26.87 13.09 21.44
C THR A 359 25.50 12.70 21.99
N ASP A 360 24.42 13.26 21.45
CA ASP A 360 23.05 13.05 21.96
C ASP A 360 22.18 12.27 20.95
N ASN A 361 21.00 11.85 21.39
CA ASN A 361 20.01 11.29 20.47
C ASN A 361 19.47 12.39 19.55
N ASN A 362 19.23 12.03 18.30
CA ASN A 362 18.71 12.92 17.27
C ASN A 362 17.51 12.28 16.59
N TYR A 363 16.52 13.12 16.28
CA TYR A 363 15.53 12.84 15.26
C TYR A 363 16.06 13.30 13.91
N VAL A 364 15.99 12.43 12.91
CA VAL A 364 16.39 12.70 11.53
C VAL A 364 15.16 12.60 10.66
N PHE A 365 14.69 13.75 10.17
CA PHE A 365 13.58 13.86 9.24
C PHE A 365 14.11 13.79 7.82
N ARG A 366 13.70 12.78 7.06
CA ARG A 366 13.98 12.68 5.63
C ARG A 366 12.93 13.46 4.85
N MET A 367 13.25 14.68 4.48
CA MET A 367 12.36 15.55 3.72
C MET A 367 12.11 14.97 2.31
N VAL A 368 11.00 15.32 1.68
CA VAL A 368 10.66 14.84 0.32
C VAL A 368 11.68 15.31 -0.74
N ASP A 369 12.35 16.44 -0.50
CA ASP A 369 13.46 16.92 -1.34
C ASP A 369 14.75 16.07 -1.22
N GLY A 370 14.74 15.07 -0.33
CA GLY A 370 15.86 14.16 -0.10
C GLY A 370 16.89 14.66 0.92
N ILE A 371 16.70 15.86 1.49
CA ILE A 371 17.63 16.42 2.48
C ILE A 371 17.21 15.98 3.87
N ASP A 372 18.14 15.34 4.59
CA ASP A 372 17.90 14.95 5.98
C ASP A 372 18.05 16.17 6.91
N LYS A 373 17.07 16.38 7.80
CA LYS A 373 17.05 17.44 8.81
C LYS A 373 17.10 16.86 10.20
N TRP A 374 18.01 17.37 11.02
CA TRP A 374 18.39 16.75 12.29
C TRP A 374 17.93 17.63 13.44
N VAL A 375 17.19 17.06 14.40
CA VAL A 375 16.76 17.76 15.61
C VAL A 375 17.32 17.03 16.82
N ASN A 376 18.15 17.71 17.60
CA ASN A 376 18.75 17.14 18.80
C ASN A 376 17.72 17.09 19.94
N THR A 377 17.55 15.91 20.52
CA THR A 377 16.53 15.63 21.55
C THR A 377 16.79 16.30 22.90
N LYS A 378 18.05 16.65 23.18
CA LYS A 378 18.49 17.24 24.45
C LYS A 378 18.56 18.75 24.36
N THR A 379 19.17 19.29 23.30
CA THR A 379 19.30 20.74 23.11
C THR A 379 18.03 21.37 22.55
N LYS A 380 17.12 20.56 21.99
CA LYS A 380 15.87 20.99 21.35
C LYS A 380 16.11 22.00 20.23
N LYS A 381 17.15 21.76 19.43
CA LYS A 381 17.55 22.61 18.31
C LYS A 381 17.75 21.79 17.05
N LEU A 382 17.51 22.43 15.92
CA LEU A 382 17.98 21.91 14.64
C LEU A 382 19.51 21.88 14.64
N VAL A 383 20.09 20.77 14.21
CA VAL A 383 21.53 20.65 14.01
C VAL A 383 21.83 21.18 12.61
N THR A 384 22.47 22.35 12.58
CA THR A 384 23.03 22.95 11.37
C THR A 384 24.48 22.53 11.24
N GLU A 385 24.89 22.09 10.05
CA GLU A 385 26.30 21.85 9.72
C GLU A 385 27.17 23.10 9.87
#